data_AF-A0A9Q0X207-F1
#
_entry.id   AF-A0A9Q0X207-F1
#
_cell.length_a   1.000
_cell.length_b   1.000
_cell.length_c   1.000
_cell.angle_alpha   90.00
_cell.angle_beta   90.00
_cell.angle_gamma   90.00
#
_symmetry.space_group_name_H-M   'P 1'
#
loop_
_entity.id
_entity.type
_entity.pdbx_description
1 polymer ?
#
loop_
_entity_poly.entity_id
_entity_poly.type
_entity_poly.pdbx_seq_one_letter_code
_entity_poly.pdbx_strand_id
1 'polypeptide(L)'
;MVSTGLSTGVLALVIAVVLYVWRRKQQKNGNISGGLGSSNYKHKKEPLELPLFDFDTMAFATGNFSDENKLGEGGFGIVYKVQI
;
A
#
# COMPACT_ATOMS: atom_id res chain seq x y z
N MET A 1 26.49 42.00 28.47
CA MET A 1 25.14 42.16 27.89
C MET A 1 25.09 41.95 26.37
N VAL A 2 26.09 41.31 25.73
CA VAL A 2 26.06 40.99 24.28
C VAL A 2 26.64 39.59 24.04
N SER A 3 25.90 38.56 24.42
CA SER A 3 26.28 37.17 24.10
C SER A 3 25.09 36.26 23.78
N THR A 4 23.86 36.74 23.97
CA THR A 4 22.64 35.96 23.74
C THR A 4 22.27 35.86 22.26
N GLY A 5 22.75 36.76 21.39
CA GLY A 5 22.39 36.77 19.96
C GLY A 5 22.96 35.61 19.14
N LEU A 6 24.19 35.17 19.43
CA LEU A 6 24.77 33.98 18.77
C LEU A 6 24.15 32.68 19.32
N SER A 7 23.78 32.67 20.61
CA SER A 7 23.15 31.52 21.25
C SER A 7 21.72 31.30 20.75
N THR A 8 20.91 32.36 20.62
CA THR A 8 19.53 32.23 20.13
C THR A 8 19.45 31.87 18.66
N GLY A 9 20.33 32.40 17.81
CA GLY A 9 20.38 32.06 16.39
C GLY A 9 20.72 30.59 16.15
N VAL A 10 21.75 30.08 16.83
CA VAL A 10 22.12 28.66 16.76
C VAL A 10 21.00 27.77 17.31
N LEU A 11 20.38 28.16 18.43
CA LEU A 11 19.26 27.42 19.01
C LEU A 11 18.06 27.34 18.05
N ALA A 12 17.70 28.46 17.41
CA ALA A 12 16.59 28.51 16.45
C ALA A 12 16.86 27.66 15.20
N LEU A 13 18.08 27.67 14.67
CA LEU A 13 18.48 26.83 13.54
C LEU A 13 18.43 25.34 13.89
N VAL A 14 18.92 24.95 15.07
CA VAL A 14 18.85 23.56 15.55
C VAL A 14 17.39 23.10 15.67
N ILE A 15 16.52 23.93 16.27
CA ILE A 15 15.09 23.62 16.40
C ILE A 15 14.44 23.48 15.01
N ALA A 16 14.72 24.39 14.07
CA ALA A 16 14.17 24.33 12.72
C ALA A 16 14.59 23.06 11.95
N VAL A 17 15.86 22.65 12.06
CA VAL A 17 16.38 21.42 11.42
C VAL A 17 15.72 20.17 12.01
N VAL A 18 15.59 20.10 13.34
CA VAL A 18 14.91 18.98 14.02
C VAL A 18 13.45 18.88 13.56
N LEU A 19 12.72 19.99 13.54
CA LEU A 19 11.33 20.03 13.08
C LEU A 19 11.19 19.65 11.60
N TYR A 20 12.12 20.07 10.73
CA TYR A 20 12.13 19.71 9.31
C TYR A 20 12.32 18.20 9.11
N VAL A 21 13.29 17.58 9.80
CA VAL A 21 13.55 16.14 9.72
C VAL A 21 12.38 15.33 10.30
N TRP A 22 11.81 15.76 11.43
CA TRP A 22 10.62 15.14 12.00
C TRP A 22 9.42 15.21 11.05
N ARG A 23 9.17 16.37 10.40
CA ARG A 23 8.08 16.51 9.42
C ARG A 23 8.25 15.59 8.22
N ARG A 24 9.48 15.40 7.70
CA ARG A 24 9.75 14.42 6.64
C ARG A 24 9.50 12.98 7.10
N LYS A 25 9.80 12.65 8.35
CA LYS A 25 9.62 11.30 8.90
C LYS A 25 8.15 10.94 9.14
N GLN A 26 7.30 11.93 9.43
CA GLN A 26 5.87 11.74 9.68
C GLN A 26 5.06 11.34 8.44
N GLN A 27 5.62 11.38 7.22
CA GLN A 27 4.97 10.81 6.03
C GLN A 27 5.27 9.32 5.80
N LYS A 28 6.12 8.69 6.64
CA LYS A 28 6.48 7.26 6.49
C LYS A 28 6.15 6.43 7.73
N ASN A 29 5.40 6.98 8.69
CA ASN A 29 5.00 6.29 9.91
C ASN A 29 3.47 6.06 9.96
N GLY A 30 2.90 5.58 8.85
CA GLY A 30 1.57 5.02 8.78
C GLY A 30 1.64 3.49 8.84
N ASN A 31 1.46 2.95 10.04
CA ASN A 31 1.01 1.61 10.40
C ASN A 31 1.74 0.38 9.80
N ILE A 32 2.67 -0.17 10.59
CA ILE A 32 2.86 -1.63 10.67
C ILE A 32 2.27 -2.07 12.02
N SER A 33 1.09 -2.69 11.96
CA SER A 33 0.59 -3.58 13.02
C SER A 33 -0.17 -4.71 12.33
N GLY A 34 0.36 -5.92 12.37
CA GLY A 34 -0.33 -7.12 11.91
C GLY A 34 -1.40 -7.60 12.90
N GLY A 35 -2.31 -8.45 12.40
CA GLY A 35 -2.99 -9.46 13.21
C GLY A 35 -4.46 -9.22 13.59
N LEU A 36 -5.33 -9.89 12.84
CA LEU A 36 -6.59 -10.56 13.22
C LEU A 36 -7.71 -9.75 13.92
N GLY A 37 -8.87 -9.59 13.26
CA GLY A 37 -10.14 -9.31 13.94
C GLY A 37 -11.19 -8.54 13.14
N SER A 38 -12.05 -9.29 12.46
CA SER A 38 -13.49 -9.06 12.22
C SER A 38 -14.08 -7.62 12.16
N SER A 39 -14.73 -7.35 11.03
CA SER A 39 -16.02 -6.63 10.90
C SER A 39 -16.04 -5.15 10.46
N ASN A 40 -16.99 -4.90 9.54
CA ASN A 40 -17.56 -3.62 9.08
C ASN A 40 -16.90 -2.85 7.93
N TYR A 41 -16.85 -3.46 6.73
CA TYR A 41 -16.90 -2.69 5.48
C TYR A 41 -18.34 -2.28 5.15
N LYS A 42 -18.86 -1.19 5.74
CA LYS A 42 -20.04 -0.49 5.20
C LYS A 42 -19.57 0.66 4.30
N HIS A 43 -19.18 0.32 3.08
CA HIS A 43 -19.01 1.29 2.02
C HIS A 43 -20.27 1.26 1.15
N LYS A 44 -21.24 2.15 1.44
CA LYS A 44 -22.32 2.43 0.50
C LYS A 44 -21.75 3.31 -0.63
N LYS A 45 -21.08 2.66 -1.57
CA LYS A 45 -21.02 3.09 -2.97
C LYS A 45 -21.79 2.03 -3.73
N GLU A 46 -22.60 2.44 -4.70
CA GLU A 46 -23.40 1.54 -5.56
C GLU A 46 -22.59 0.27 -5.85
N PRO A 47 -23.15 -0.94 -5.64
CA PRO A 47 -22.40 -2.16 -5.90
C PRO A 47 -22.04 -2.12 -7.39
N LEU A 48 -20.78 -1.81 -7.69
CA LEU A 48 -20.17 -2.34 -8.90
C LEU A 48 -20.33 -3.85 -8.70
N GLU A 49 -21.37 -4.43 -9.30
CA GLU A 49 -21.62 -5.87 -9.32
C GLU A 49 -20.51 -6.48 -10.16
N LEU A 50 -19.30 -6.54 -9.60
CA LEU A 50 -18.21 -7.30 -10.17
C LEU A 50 -18.71 -8.74 -10.19
N PRO A 51 -18.75 -9.39 -11.37
CA PRO A 51 -19.15 -10.79 -11.45
C PRO A 51 -18.27 -11.60 -10.50
N LEU A 52 -18.91 -12.28 -9.56
CA LEU A 52 -18.23 -13.24 -8.70
C LEU A 52 -18.11 -14.55 -9.47
N PHE A 53 -16.88 -14.97 -9.72
CA PHE A 53 -16.59 -16.27 -10.30
C PHE A 53 -16.16 -17.22 -9.20
N ASP A 54 -16.68 -18.44 -9.22
CA ASP A 54 -16.17 -19.52 -8.39
C ASP A 54 -14.82 -20.01 -8.93
N PHE A 55 -14.13 -20.78 -8.09
CA PHE A 55 -12.83 -21.35 -8.46
C PHE A 55 -12.95 -22.27 -9.67
N ASP A 56 -14.03 -23.04 -9.76
CA ASP A 56 -14.26 -23.99 -10.85
C ASP A 56 -14.39 -23.27 -12.20
N THR A 57 -15.10 -22.13 -12.24
CA THR A 57 -15.17 -21.30 -13.45
C THR A 57 -13.80 -20.75 -13.83
N MET A 58 -13.00 -20.29 -12.86
CA MET A 58 -11.63 -19.80 -13.14
C MET A 58 -10.71 -20.93 -13.63
N ALA A 59 -10.79 -22.11 -13.02
CA ALA A 59 -10.01 -23.28 -13.42
C ALA A 59 -10.42 -23.71 -14.84
N PHE A 60 -11.71 -23.84 -15.13
CA PHE A 60 -12.18 -24.16 -16.47
C PHE A 60 -11.71 -23.15 -17.52
N ALA A 61 -11.90 -21.85 -17.25
CA ALA A 61 -11.52 -20.75 -18.14
C ALA A 61 -10.01 -20.72 -18.43
N THR A 62 -9.17 -21.15 -17.51
CA THR A 62 -7.70 -21.17 -17.70
C THR A 62 -7.16 -22.52 -18.19
N GLY A 63 -8.03 -23.50 -18.48
CA GLY A 63 -7.59 -24.86 -18.81
C GLY A 63 -6.89 -25.52 -17.62
N ASN A 64 -7.48 -25.38 -16.43
CA ASN A 64 -6.95 -25.79 -15.14
C ASN A 64 -5.54 -25.23 -14.86
N PHE A 65 -5.36 -23.94 -15.13
CA PHE A 65 -4.07 -23.24 -14.99
C PHE A 65 -2.93 -23.90 -15.80
N SER A 66 -3.25 -24.46 -16.97
CA SER A 66 -2.26 -25.07 -17.87
C SER A 66 -1.21 -24.06 -18.33
N ASP A 67 0.05 -24.50 -18.43
CA ASP A 67 1.16 -23.68 -18.92
C ASP A 67 0.94 -23.20 -20.37
N GLU A 68 0.12 -23.89 -21.16
CA GLU A 68 -0.27 -23.46 -22.51
C GLU A 68 -1.07 -22.15 -22.50
N ASN A 69 -1.74 -21.88 -21.38
CA ASN A 69 -2.50 -20.65 -21.13
C ASN A 69 -1.71 -19.63 -20.30
N LYS A 70 -0.47 -19.93 -19.86
CA LYS A 70 0.39 -18.98 -19.17
C LYS A 70 0.86 -17.90 -20.15
N LEU A 71 0.60 -16.65 -19.80
CA LEU A 71 1.10 -15.47 -20.51
C LEU A 71 2.48 -15.03 -20.00
N GLY A 72 2.76 -15.25 -18.72
CA GLY A 72 4.05 -14.92 -18.14
C GLY A 72 4.06 -14.96 -16.61
N GLU A 73 5.24 -14.70 -16.04
CA GLU A 73 5.46 -14.61 -14.60
C GLU A 73 6.48 -13.51 -14.30
N GLY A 74 6.22 -12.73 -13.25
CA GLY A 74 7.11 -11.64 -12.83
C GLY A 74 6.59 -10.94 -11.57
N GLY A 75 6.88 -9.65 -11.40
CA GLY A 75 6.46 -8.88 -10.22
C GLY A 75 4.95 -8.76 -10.00
N PHE A 76 4.15 -9.17 -10.98
CA PHE A 76 2.69 -9.24 -10.91
C PHE A 76 2.15 -10.64 -10.53
N GLY A 77 3.03 -11.63 -10.37
CA GLY A 77 2.65 -13.04 -10.24
C GLY A 77 2.50 -13.74 -11.60
N ILE A 78 1.88 -14.92 -11.58
CA ILE A 78 1.60 -15.72 -12.78
C ILE A 78 0.33 -15.20 -13.45
N VAL A 79 0.37 -14.97 -14.75
CA VAL A 79 -0.76 -14.49 -15.52
C VAL A 79 -1.18 -15.56 -16.52
N TYR A 80 -2.48 -15.88 -16.56
CA TYR A 80 -3.07 -16.83 -17.51
C TYR A 80 -4.06 -16.12 -18.43
N LYS A 81 -4.13 -16.54 -19.70
CA LYS A 81 -5.22 -16.17 -20.61
C LYS A 81 -6.44 -17.04 -20.34
N VAL A 82 -7.60 -16.50 -20.67
CA VAL A 82 -8.85 -17.26 -20.70
C VAL A 82 -9.01 -17.93 -22.06
N GLN A 83 -9.36 -19.21 -22.04
CA GLN A 83 -9.78 -19.98 -23.19
C GLN A 83 -11.32 -19.95 -23.24
N ILE A 84 -11.84 -19.27 -24.26
CA ILE A 84 -13.28 -19.11 -24.53
C ILE A 84 -13.78 -20.28 -25.37
#